data_AF-E6S9S5-F1
#
_entry.id   AF-E6S9S5-F1
#
_cell.length_a   1.000
_cell.length_b   1.000
_cell.length_c   1.000
_cell.angle_alpha   90.00
_cell.angle_beta   90.00
_cell.angle_gamma   90.00
#
_symmetry.space_group_name_H-M   'P 1'
#
loop_
_entity.id
_entity.type
_entity.pdbx_description
1 polymer ?
#
loop_
_entity_poly.entity_id
_entity_poly.type
_entity_poly.pdbx_seq_one_letter_code
_entity_poly.pdbx_strand_id
1 'polypeptide(L)'
;MGLLALSVAFAAAVVLTGARGASLQELQWAIGAGSVDKVRVIGALPPEATGSSRVSIEWQNGWNRHVTTVLQVSTPDEQSSSTMTRDIEPLHGDVERQLRAWDGDGALVVEGGIRPRWEATVAGWHVPAWLSPVAPLLWISAVLLLVGGPEPWRATRWAWIWVFASPFAVVGIPLFAVLSGPTRGVRQPSRPERRWTGGWTFIGVTLIGIFLGLAS
;
A
#
# COMPACT_ATOMS: atom_id res chain seq x y z
N MET A 1 1.84 25.87 -2.18
CA MET A 1 2.01 25.53 -0.76
C MET A 1 0.91 24.62 -0.23
N GLY A 2 -0.39 24.91 -0.45
CA GLY A 2 -1.49 24.05 0.00
C GLY A 2 -1.38 22.58 -0.43
N LEU A 3 -1.15 22.31 -1.73
CA LEU A 3 -1.01 20.93 -2.24
C LEU A 3 0.16 20.16 -1.59
N LEU A 4 1.31 20.83 -1.38
CA LEU A 4 2.47 20.21 -0.74
C LEU A 4 2.20 19.90 0.74
N ALA A 5 1.61 20.83 1.47
CA ALA A 5 1.26 20.62 2.87
C ALA A 5 0.26 19.46 3.02
N LEU A 6 -0.75 19.41 2.14
CA LEU A 6 -1.74 18.34 2.12
C LEU A 6 -1.13 16.98 1.73
N SER A 7 -0.22 16.94 0.75
CA SER A 7 0.44 15.69 0.37
C SER A 7 1.38 15.17 1.46
N VAL A 8 2.11 16.05 2.15
CA VAL A 8 2.93 15.68 3.32
C VAL A 8 2.05 15.20 4.48
N ALA A 9 0.96 15.91 4.78
CA ALA A 9 0.03 15.50 5.82
C ALA A 9 -0.62 14.14 5.50
N PHE A 10 -1.00 13.92 4.25
CA PHE A 10 -1.52 12.63 3.79
C PHE A 10 -0.48 11.52 3.93
N ALA A 11 0.76 11.74 3.49
CA ALA A 11 1.85 10.77 3.64
C ALA A 11 2.11 10.42 5.12
N ALA A 12 2.14 11.43 6.00
CA ALA A 12 2.27 11.22 7.43
C ALA A 12 1.08 10.43 8.00
N ALA A 13 -0.15 10.73 7.58
CA ALA A 13 -1.33 9.97 7.98
C ALA A 13 -1.26 8.50 7.52
N VAL A 14 -0.80 8.24 6.29
CA VAL A 14 -0.59 6.87 5.78
C VAL A 14 0.45 6.13 6.61
N VAL A 15 1.57 6.75 6.98
CA VAL A 15 2.61 6.09 7.80
C VAL A 15 2.14 5.85 9.24
N LEU A 16 1.46 6.82 9.85
CA LEU A 16 1.02 6.72 11.25
C LEU A 16 -0.19 5.80 11.44
N THR A 17 -1.06 5.75 10.44
CA THR A 17 -2.26 4.92 10.51
C THR A 17 -2.03 3.59 9.82
N GLY A 18 -1.48 3.55 8.61
CA GLY A 18 -1.44 2.39 7.74
C GLY A 18 -0.74 1.16 8.31
N ALA A 19 -1.10 0.01 7.74
CA ALA A 19 -0.47 -1.27 7.98
C ALA A 19 0.35 -1.70 6.76
N ARG A 20 1.57 -2.17 7.00
CA ARG A 20 2.44 -2.69 5.95
C ARG A 20 2.01 -4.12 5.60
N GLY A 21 1.94 -4.43 4.30
CA GLY A 21 1.78 -5.81 3.86
C GLY A 21 2.97 -6.66 4.30
N ALA A 22 2.69 -7.81 4.90
CA ALA A 22 3.68 -8.74 5.44
C ALA A 22 3.34 -10.18 5.07
N SER A 23 4.33 -11.07 5.04
CA SER A 23 4.12 -12.48 4.71
C SER A 23 3.68 -13.30 5.92
N LEU A 24 3.13 -14.49 5.69
CA LEU A 24 2.80 -15.42 6.77
C LEU A 24 4.05 -15.87 7.53
N GLN A 25 5.16 -16.04 6.82
CA GLN A 25 6.45 -16.39 7.41
C GLN A 25 6.96 -15.28 8.36
N GLU A 26 6.79 -14.01 7.99
CA GLU A 26 7.12 -12.88 8.87
C GLU A 26 6.26 -12.90 10.14
N LEU A 27 4.98 -13.22 10.04
CA LEU A 27 4.09 -13.39 11.20
C LEU A 27 4.57 -14.54 12.10
N GLN A 28 4.86 -15.70 11.51
CA GLN A 28 5.35 -16.86 12.25
C GLN A 28 6.65 -16.54 13.00
N TRP A 29 7.58 -15.86 12.34
CA TRP A 29 8.83 -15.43 12.96
C TRP A 29 8.59 -14.41 14.07
N ALA A 30 7.69 -13.44 13.86
CA ALA A 30 7.37 -12.42 14.85
C ALA A 30 6.70 -12.99 16.12
N ILE A 31 5.84 -14.00 15.96
CA ILE A 31 5.22 -14.75 17.06
C ILE A 31 6.30 -15.55 17.81
N GLY A 32 7.10 -16.35 17.09
CA GLY A 32 8.16 -17.16 17.72
C GLY A 32 9.25 -16.33 18.41
N ALA A 33 9.44 -15.08 17.99
CA ALA A 33 10.33 -14.12 18.65
C ALA A 33 9.70 -13.41 19.87
N GLY A 34 8.43 -13.67 20.19
CA GLY A 34 7.72 -12.98 21.27
C GLY A 34 7.51 -11.48 21.03
N SER A 35 7.52 -11.05 19.77
CA SER A 35 7.40 -9.62 19.41
C SER A 35 5.96 -9.17 19.13
N VAL A 36 5.01 -10.08 19.27
CA VAL A 36 3.59 -9.88 18.96
C VAL A 36 2.76 -10.34 20.15
N ASP A 37 2.09 -9.40 20.80
CA ASP A 37 1.22 -9.71 21.94
C ASP A 37 -0.22 -10.01 21.51
N LYS A 38 -0.63 -9.43 20.37
CA LYS A 38 -2.02 -9.47 19.90
C LYS A 38 -2.09 -9.67 18.39
N VAL A 39 -2.91 -10.63 18.00
CA VAL A 39 -3.25 -10.92 16.61
C VAL A 39 -4.76 -10.83 16.45
N ARG A 40 -5.21 -10.09 15.44
CA ARG A 40 -6.62 -9.99 15.08
C ARG A 40 -6.85 -10.77 13.80
N VAL A 41 -7.81 -11.69 13.84
CA VAL A 41 -8.18 -12.55 12.71
C VAL A 41 -9.56 -12.13 12.22
N ILE A 42 -9.66 -11.82 10.94
CA ILE A 42 -10.87 -11.25 10.33
C ILE A 42 -11.29 -12.10 9.15
N GLY A 43 -12.56 -12.49 9.13
CA GLY A 43 -13.12 -13.30 8.04
C GLY A 43 -12.76 -14.79 8.10
N ALA A 44 -12.27 -15.29 9.25
CA ALA A 44 -12.08 -16.72 9.47
C ALA A 44 -13.39 -17.50 9.35
N LEU A 45 -13.32 -18.67 8.73
CA LEU A 45 -14.39 -19.67 8.76
C LEU A 45 -14.57 -20.17 10.20
N PRO A 46 -15.82 -20.29 10.68
CA PRO A 46 -16.11 -20.98 11.93
C PRO A 46 -15.54 -22.41 11.93
N PRO A 47 -15.20 -22.99 13.11
CA PRO A 47 -14.51 -24.27 13.24
C PRO A 47 -15.25 -25.51 12.67
N GLU A 48 -16.44 -25.34 12.12
CA GLU A 48 -17.28 -26.38 11.51
C GLU A 48 -17.77 -26.02 10.10
N ALA A 49 -17.37 -24.86 9.57
CA ALA A 49 -17.78 -24.43 8.24
C ALA A 49 -16.90 -25.07 7.15
N THR A 50 -17.54 -25.49 6.05
CA THR A 50 -16.87 -26.00 4.85
C THR A 50 -16.74 -24.92 3.80
N GLY A 51 -15.62 -24.90 3.07
CA GLY A 51 -15.36 -23.97 1.99
C GLY A 51 -14.02 -23.26 2.13
N SER A 52 -13.88 -22.19 1.35
CA SER A 52 -12.72 -21.29 1.41
C SER A 52 -13.14 -19.88 1.79
N SER A 53 -12.31 -19.22 2.60
CA SER A 53 -12.52 -17.82 2.99
C SER A 53 -11.20 -17.08 2.98
N ARG A 54 -11.24 -15.81 2.56
CA ARG A 54 -10.10 -14.92 2.64
C ARG A 54 -10.02 -14.39 4.07
N VAL A 55 -8.94 -14.75 4.76
CA VAL A 55 -8.71 -14.34 6.15
C VAL A 55 -7.65 -13.27 6.17
N SER A 56 -7.99 -12.12 6.75
CA SER A 56 -7.02 -11.06 7.03
C SER A 56 -6.53 -11.19 8.46
N ILE A 57 -5.21 -11.25 8.62
CA ILE A 57 -4.55 -11.33 9.91
C ILE A 57 -3.80 -10.02 10.13
N GLU A 58 -4.20 -9.29 11.17
CA GLU A 58 -3.60 -8.02 11.57
C GLU A 58 -2.81 -8.20 12.87
N TRP A 59 -1.60 -7.65 12.93
CA TRP A 59 -0.79 -7.67 14.14
C TRP A 59 0.05 -6.39 14.28
N GLN A 60 0.60 -6.20 15.47
CA GLN A 60 1.45 -5.06 15.78
C GLN A 60 2.74 -5.54 16.43
N ASN A 61 3.87 -5.00 15.96
CA ASN A 61 5.18 -5.18 16.57
C ASN A 61 5.72 -3.78 16.92
N GLY A 62 5.73 -3.45 18.21
CA GLY A 62 6.06 -2.11 18.70
C GLY A 62 5.11 -1.06 18.11
N TRP A 63 5.61 -0.18 17.24
CA TRP A 63 4.79 0.85 16.57
C TRP A 63 4.37 0.46 15.15
N ASN A 64 4.95 -0.60 14.60
CA ASN A 64 4.69 -1.02 13.23
C ASN A 64 3.46 -1.93 13.19
N ARG A 65 2.49 -1.57 12.35
CA ARG A 65 1.31 -2.40 12.08
C ARG A 65 1.54 -3.20 10.82
N HIS A 66 1.15 -4.46 10.88
CA HIS A 66 1.33 -5.41 9.80
C HIS A 66 0.00 -6.09 9.49
N VAL A 67 -0.18 -6.42 8.22
CA VAL A 67 -1.34 -7.17 7.76
C VAL A 67 -0.90 -8.19 6.73
N THR A 68 -1.44 -9.40 6.85
CA THR A 68 -1.31 -10.43 5.84
C THR A 68 -2.69 -10.97 5.48
N THR A 69 -2.79 -11.51 4.27
CA THR A 69 -4.02 -12.12 3.77
C THR A 69 -3.70 -13.54 3.40
N VAL A 70 -4.42 -14.49 3.97
CA VAL A 70 -4.29 -15.91 3.67
C VAL A 70 -5.63 -16.45 3.16
N LEU A 71 -5.57 -17.51 2.37
CA LEU A 71 -6.77 -18.23 1.95
C LEU A 71 -6.96 -19.40 2.91
N GLN A 72 -7.94 -19.31 3.81
CA GLN A 72 -8.31 -20.44 4.65
C GLN A 72 -9.09 -21.44 3.80
N VAL A 73 -8.66 -22.70 3.80
CA VAL A 73 -9.31 -23.79 3.07
C VAL A 73 -9.61 -24.93 4.05
N SER A 74 -10.86 -25.39 4.05
CA SER A 74 -11.29 -26.49 4.93
C SER A 74 -10.78 -27.85 4.43
N THR A 75 -10.66 -28.06 3.12
CA THR A 75 -10.14 -29.32 2.54
C THR A 75 -9.15 -29.10 1.38
N PRO A 76 -8.13 -29.96 1.19
CA PRO A 76 -7.14 -29.80 0.11
C PRO A 76 -7.74 -29.78 -1.30
N ASP A 77 -8.85 -30.48 -1.52
CA ASP A 77 -9.51 -30.56 -2.83
C ASP A 77 -10.16 -29.23 -3.26
N GLU A 78 -10.58 -28.40 -2.30
CA GLU A 78 -11.19 -27.09 -2.57
C GLU A 78 -10.18 -26.05 -3.10
N GLN A 79 -8.89 -26.26 -2.87
CA GLN A 79 -7.82 -25.37 -3.38
C GLN A 79 -7.82 -25.33 -4.92
N SER A 80 -8.07 -26.48 -5.57
CA SER A 80 -8.00 -26.64 -7.02
C SER A 80 -9.13 -25.96 -7.78
N SER A 81 -10.25 -25.65 -7.12
CA SER A 81 -11.41 -24.98 -7.73
C SER A 81 -11.29 -23.46 -7.73
N SER A 82 -10.35 -22.89 -6.97
CA SER A 82 -10.20 -21.43 -6.81
C SER A 82 -9.25 -20.81 -7.86
N THR A 83 -9.67 -20.79 -9.12
CA THR A 83 -8.89 -20.19 -10.23
C THR A 83 -8.52 -18.72 -10.00
N MET A 84 -9.24 -18.01 -9.12
CA MET A 84 -9.02 -16.57 -8.81
C MET A 84 -7.95 -16.27 -7.77
N THR A 85 -7.36 -17.27 -7.10
CA THR A 85 -6.56 -17.02 -5.88
C THR A 85 -5.19 -17.72 -5.91
N ARG A 86 -4.54 -17.77 -7.07
CA ARG A 86 -3.26 -18.47 -7.24
C ARG A 86 -2.09 -17.84 -6.48
N ASP A 87 -2.20 -16.57 -6.11
CA ASP A 87 -1.12 -15.78 -5.51
C ASP A 87 -1.24 -15.63 -3.98
N ILE A 88 -2.26 -16.23 -3.35
CA ILE A 88 -2.44 -16.15 -1.89
C ILE A 88 -2.03 -17.48 -1.25
N GLU A 89 -1.20 -17.39 -0.21
CA GLU A 89 -0.75 -18.55 0.55
C GLU A 89 -1.95 -19.27 1.21
N PRO A 90 -2.17 -20.57 0.90
CA PRO A 90 -3.26 -21.35 1.46
C PRO A 90 -2.93 -21.76 2.90
N LEU A 91 -3.88 -21.53 3.80
CA LEU A 91 -3.82 -21.98 5.18
C LEU A 91 -4.86 -23.07 5.40
N HIS A 92 -4.43 -24.25 5.82
CA HIS A 92 -5.31 -25.40 6.01
C HIS A 92 -5.82 -25.48 7.44
N GLY A 93 -7.14 -25.57 7.60
CA GLY A 93 -7.78 -25.75 8.90
C GLY A 93 -8.08 -24.45 9.64
N ASP A 94 -8.07 -24.52 10.98
CA ASP A 94 -8.44 -23.42 11.87
C ASP A 94 -7.25 -22.46 12.10
N VAL A 95 -7.37 -21.24 11.56
CA VAL A 95 -6.34 -20.19 11.64
C VAL A 95 -5.99 -19.87 13.09
N GLU A 96 -6.98 -19.77 13.98
CA GLU A 96 -6.73 -19.42 15.39
C GLU A 96 -5.95 -20.51 16.10
N ARG A 97 -6.29 -21.76 15.83
CA ARG A 97 -5.59 -22.92 16.40
C ARG A 97 -4.14 -22.97 15.94
N GLN A 98 -3.89 -22.68 14.67
CA GLN A 98 -2.54 -22.64 14.12
C GLN A 98 -1.70 -21.51 14.71
N LEU A 99 -2.27 -20.30 14.86
CA LEU A 99 -1.59 -19.18 15.51
C LEU A 99 -1.21 -19.49 16.96
N ARG A 100 -2.12 -20.11 17.73
CA ARG A 100 -1.83 -20.54 19.12
C ARG A 100 -0.77 -21.63 19.18
N ALA A 101 -0.70 -22.51 18.18
CA ALA A 101 0.34 -23.53 18.12
C ALA A 101 1.74 -22.94 17.88
N TRP A 102 1.85 -21.77 17.23
CA TRP A 102 3.12 -21.08 17.02
C TRP A 102 3.62 -20.30 18.25
N ASP A 103 2.70 -19.84 19.10
CA ASP A 103 3.02 -19.03 20.27
C ASP A 103 3.75 -19.83 21.37
N GLY A 104 3.41 -21.12 21.54
CA GLY A 104 4.06 -22.03 22.50
C GLY A 104 3.77 -21.72 23.98
N ASP A 105 3.99 -20.48 24.41
CA ASP A 105 3.89 -20.00 25.79
C ASP A 105 2.49 -19.45 26.16
N GLY A 106 1.60 -19.28 25.18
CA GLY A 106 0.19 -18.91 25.39
C GLY A 106 -0.04 -17.42 25.72
N ALA A 107 0.95 -16.55 25.48
CA ALA A 107 0.83 -15.11 25.68
C ALA A 107 0.05 -14.40 24.56
N LEU A 108 -0.08 -15.03 23.39
CA LEU A 108 -0.73 -14.45 22.22
C LEU A 108 -2.26 -14.37 22.38
N VAL A 109 -2.78 -13.15 22.36
CA VAL A 109 -4.22 -12.92 22.33
C VAL A 109 -4.71 -12.93 20.88
N VAL A 110 -5.58 -13.89 20.55
CA VAL A 110 -6.24 -13.99 19.25
C VAL A 110 -7.65 -13.41 19.34
N GLU A 111 -7.91 -12.29 18.65
CA GLU A 111 -9.22 -11.63 18.61
C GLU A 111 -9.91 -11.87 17.27
N GLY A 112 -11.17 -12.33 17.32
CA GLY A 112 -12.04 -12.39 16.13
C GLY A 112 -12.57 -11.00 15.75
N GLY A 113 -12.50 -10.66 14.46
CA GLY A 113 -13.05 -9.43 13.90
C GLY A 113 -14.05 -9.67 12.77
N ILE A 114 -15.10 -8.85 12.72
CA ILE A 114 -16.17 -8.95 11.72
C ILE A 114 -15.90 -8.07 10.50
N ARG A 115 -15.12 -7.00 10.65
CA ARG A 115 -14.79 -6.06 9.57
C ARG A 115 -13.30 -5.77 9.53
N PRO A 116 -12.68 -5.78 8.33
CA PRO A 116 -11.31 -5.34 8.18
C PRO A 116 -11.20 -3.87 8.58
N ARG A 117 -10.13 -3.52 9.27
CA ARG A 117 -9.88 -2.11 9.64
C ARG A 117 -9.37 -1.29 8.44
N TRP A 118 -8.88 -1.98 7.41
CA TRP A 118 -8.24 -1.43 6.23
C TRP A 118 -8.94 -1.98 4.98
N GLU A 119 -9.43 -1.09 4.12
CA GLU A 119 -10.18 -1.47 2.92
C GLU A 119 -9.54 -0.96 1.63
N ALA A 120 -8.48 -0.16 1.74
CA ALA A 120 -7.81 0.44 0.59
C ALA A 120 -6.30 0.20 0.66
N THR A 121 -5.68 0.07 -0.52
CA THR A 121 -4.23 -0.09 -0.65
C THR A 121 -3.65 1.10 -1.41
N VAL A 122 -2.64 1.74 -0.83
CA VAL A 122 -1.92 2.88 -1.41
C VAL A 122 -0.43 2.55 -1.40
N ALA A 123 0.18 2.37 -2.58
CA ALA A 123 1.60 2.03 -2.72
C ALA A 123 2.06 0.84 -1.84
N GLY A 124 1.23 -0.21 -1.75
CA GLY A 124 1.52 -1.41 -0.94
C GLY A 124 1.17 -1.29 0.56
N TRP A 125 0.73 -0.11 1.01
CA TRP A 125 0.24 0.10 2.37
C TRP A 125 -1.27 -0.06 2.44
N HIS A 126 -1.75 -0.79 3.43
CA HIS A 126 -3.17 -0.88 3.74
C HIS A 126 -3.55 0.32 4.59
N VAL A 127 -4.52 1.11 4.12
CA VAL A 127 -4.95 2.35 4.77
C VAL A 127 -6.43 2.27 5.17
N PRO A 128 -6.86 3.03 6.20
CA PRO A 128 -8.25 3.09 6.60
C PRO A 128 -9.13 3.57 5.44
N ALA A 129 -10.35 3.04 5.33
CA ALA A 129 -11.28 3.37 4.25
C ALA A 129 -11.53 4.88 4.10
N TRP A 130 -11.56 5.63 5.21
CA TRP A 130 -11.78 7.09 5.19
C TRP A 130 -10.63 7.88 4.53
N LEU A 131 -9.42 7.31 4.44
CA LEU A 131 -8.29 7.91 3.72
C LEU A 131 -8.34 7.65 2.21
N SER A 132 -9.09 6.65 1.77
CA SER A 132 -9.25 6.27 0.36
C SER A 132 -9.60 7.45 -0.56
N PRO A 133 -10.61 8.31 -0.26
CA PRO A 133 -10.95 9.43 -1.14
C PRO A 133 -9.90 10.54 -1.18
N VAL A 134 -8.97 10.62 -0.21
CA VAL A 134 -7.99 11.71 -0.15
C VAL A 134 -6.95 11.59 -1.27
N ALA A 135 -6.51 10.37 -1.59
CA ALA A 135 -5.55 10.12 -2.67
C ALA A 135 -6.05 10.61 -4.06
N PRO A 136 -7.24 10.21 -4.56
CA PRO A 136 -7.76 10.70 -5.83
C PRO A 136 -8.05 12.21 -5.80
N LEU A 137 -8.47 12.77 -4.66
CA LEU A 137 -8.64 14.23 -4.53
C LEU A 137 -7.32 14.99 -4.69
N LEU A 138 -6.23 14.50 -4.09
CA LEU A 138 -4.89 15.06 -4.28
C LEU A 138 -4.44 14.95 -5.73
N TRP A 139 -4.70 13.81 -6.36
CA TRP A 139 -4.37 13.57 -7.77
C TRP A 139 -5.15 14.52 -8.70
N ILE A 140 -6.47 14.62 -8.53
CA ILE A 140 -7.33 15.54 -9.30
C ILE A 140 -6.86 16.99 -9.09
N SER A 141 -6.57 17.37 -7.86
CA SER A 141 -6.05 18.71 -7.54
C SER A 141 -4.72 19.00 -8.25
N ALA A 142 -3.82 18.02 -8.30
CA ALA A 142 -2.55 18.14 -9.02
C ALA A 142 -2.75 18.27 -10.53
N VAL A 143 -3.66 17.50 -11.12
CA VAL A 143 -4.00 17.57 -12.56
C VAL A 143 -4.65 18.90 -12.92
N LEU A 144 -5.61 19.38 -12.12
CA LEU A 144 -6.24 20.69 -12.32
C LEU A 144 -5.21 21.82 -12.26
N LEU A 145 -4.27 21.75 -11.31
CA LEU A 145 -3.15 22.70 -11.23
C LEU A 145 -2.21 22.59 -12.43
N LEU A 146 -1.97 21.39 -12.96
CA LEU A 146 -1.12 21.18 -14.12
C LEU A 146 -1.73 21.76 -15.41
N VAL A 147 -3.04 21.61 -15.59
CA VAL A 147 -3.76 22.07 -16.79
C VAL A 147 -4.09 23.56 -16.73
N GLY A 148 -4.63 24.01 -15.59
CA GLY A 148 -5.07 25.40 -15.40
C GLY A 148 -3.99 26.35 -14.87
N GLY A 149 -2.89 25.82 -14.33
CA GLY A 149 -1.81 26.60 -13.76
C GLY A 149 -0.75 27.07 -14.76
N PRO A 150 0.18 27.93 -14.32
CA PRO A 150 1.30 28.38 -15.13
C PRO A 150 2.21 27.21 -15.55
N GLU A 151 2.96 27.39 -16.63
CA GLU A 151 3.84 26.33 -17.14
C GLU A 151 4.93 25.95 -16.10
N PRO A 152 5.12 24.65 -15.81
CA PRO A 152 6.07 24.23 -14.78
C PRO A 152 7.53 24.54 -15.17
N TRP A 153 8.34 24.90 -14.18
CA TRP A 153 9.71 25.38 -14.43
C TRP A 153 10.68 24.30 -14.95
N ARG A 154 10.56 23.06 -14.48
CA ARG A 154 11.57 22.00 -14.67
C ARG A 154 11.20 20.90 -15.67
N ALA A 155 9.92 20.73 -15.95
CA ALA A 155 9.41 19.71 -16.85
C ALA A 155 8.18 20.25 -17.59
N THR A 156 7.95 19.78 -18.81
CA THR A 156 6.75 20.18 -19.56
C THR A 156 5.49 19.61 -18.92
N ARG A 157 4.32 20.17 -19.25
CA ARG A 157 3.03 19.61 -18.79
C ARG A 157 2.91 18.11 -19.12
N TRP A 158 3.34 17.74 -20.32
CA TRP A 158 3.35 16.34 -20.77
C TRP A 158 4.27 15.43 -19.94
N ALA A 159 5.44 15.91 -19.50
CA ALA A 159 6.30 15.11 -18.62
C ALA A 159 5.59 14.79 -17.30
N TRP A 160 4.93 15.78 -16.68
CA TRP A 160 4.18 15.57 -15.46
C TRP A 160 2.94 14.69 -15.62
N ILE A 161 2.24 14.79 -16.77
CA ILE A 161 1.13 13.88 -17.10
C ILE A 161 1.60 12.43 -17.03
N TRP A 162 2.76 12.11 -17.63
CA TRP A 162 3.28 10.74 -17.58
C TRP A 162 3.66 10.29 -16.18
N VAL A 163 4.21 11.18 -15.35
CA VAL A 163 4.48 10.87 -13.93
C VAL A 163 3.18 10.59 -13.17
N PHE A 164 2.15 11.40 -13.36
CA PHE A 164 0.85 11.23 -12.68
C PHE A 164 0.05 10.03 -13.18
N ALA A 165 0.23 9.63 -14.43
CA ALA A 165 -0.37 8.43 -15.01
C ALA A 165 0.36 7.14 -14.61
N SER A 166 1.47 7.23 -13.87
CA SER A 166 2.31 6.10 -13.49
C SER A 166 2.11 5.70 -12.02
N PRO A 167 2.59 4.50 -11.63
CA PRO A 167 2.64 4.10 -10.21
C PRO A 167 3.41 5.09 -9.32
N PHE A 168 4.29 5.92 -9.91
CA PHE A 168 5.04 6.93 -9.19
C PHE A 168 4.23 8.19 -8.85
N ALA A 169 2.94 8.26 -9.18
CA ALA A 169 2.09 9.42 -8.88
C ALA A 169 2.13 9.84 -7.40
N VAL A 170 2.26 8.87 -6.48
CA VAL A 170 2.37 9.11 -5.02
C VAL A 170 3.55 10.02 -4.69
N VAL A 171 4.69 9.83 -5.37
CA VAL A 171 5.90 10.67 -5.22
C VAL A 171 5.88 11.84 -6.20
N GLY A 172 5.24 11.67 -7.35
CA GLY A 172 5.12 12.66 -8.41
C GLY A 172 4.36 13.90 -7.98
N ILE A 173 3.28 13.76 -7.21
CA ILE A 173 2.46 14.89 -6.71
C ILE A 173 3.27 15.83 -5.79
N PRO A 174 3.95 15.37 -4.72
CA PRO A 174 4.78 16.26 -3.92
C PRO A 174 5.96 16.83 -4.72
N LEU A 175 6.56 16.02 -5.61
CA LEU A 175 7.65 16.50 -6.48
C LEU A 175 7.17 17.63 -7.41
N PHE A 176 5.99 17.48 -8.02
CA PHE A 176 5.36 18.52 -8.81
C PHE A 176 5.13 19.77 -7.96
N ALA A 177 4.58 19.64 -6.76
CA ALA A 177 4.31 20.77 -5.89
C ALA A 177 5.58 21.56 -5.48
N VAL A 178 6.74 20.88 -5.41
CA VAL A 178 8.04 21.52 -5.11
C VAL A 178 8.74 22.06 -6.36
N LEU A 179 8.57 21.42 -7.52
CA LEU A 179 9.36 21.71 -8.73
C LEU A 179 8.61 22.52 -9.80
N SER A 180 7.30 22.69 -9.68
CA SER A 180 6.46 23.35 -10.71
C SER A 180 6.46 24.87 -10.65
N GLY A 181 6.92 25.52 -9.57
CA GLY A 181 6.84 26.97 -9.44
C GLY A 181 7.93 27.60 -8.57
N PRO A 182 7.79 28.91 -8.26
CA PRO A 182 8.68 29.66 -7.37
C PRO A 182 8.50 29.22 -5.92
N THR A 183 8.99 28.04 -5.61
CA THR A 183 9.05 27.52 -4.24
C THR A 183 10.20 28.24 -3.54
N ARG A 184 9.94 28.90 -2.40
CA ARG A 184 10.97 29.56 -1.59
C ARG A 184 12.13 28.59 -1.35
N GLY A 185 13.34 28.96 -1.80
CA GLY A 185 14.56 28.15 -1.69
C GLY A 185 14.94 27.36 -2.95
N VAL A 186 14.05 27.18 -3.93
CA VAL A 186 14.37 26.54 -5.21
C VAL A 186 14.77 27.60 -6.23
N ARG A 187 16.06 27.63 -6.60
CA ARG A 187 16.56 28.58 -7.61
C ARG A 187 15.88 28.34 -8.96
N GLN A 188 15.53 29.44 -9.63
CA GLN A 188 15.04 29.42 -11.01
C GLN A 188 16.05 28.68 -11.91
N PRO A 189 15.61 27.77 -12.79
CA PRO A 189 16.52 27.08 -13.68
C PRO A 189 17.24 28.08 -14.61
N SER A 190 18.58 28.08 -14.59
CA SER A 190 19.38 29.00 -15.41
C SER A 190 19.38 28.67 -16.91
N ARG A 191 18.86 27.50 -17.31
CA ARG A 191 18.80 27.04 -18.70
C ARG A 191 17.44 26.38 -19.00
N PRO A 192 16.46 27.11 -19.56
CA PRO A 192 15.14 26.59 -19.87
C PRO A 192 15.14 25.50 -20.95
N GLU A 193 16.17 25.42 -21.79
CA GLU A 193 16.32 24.35 -22.80
C GLU A 193 16.70 22.97 -22.23
N ARG A 194 17.03 22.86 -20.94
CA ARG A 194 17.32 21.57 -20.27
C ARG A 194 16.11 20.96 -19.54
N ARG A 195 14.89 21.37 -19.92
CA ARG A 195 13.64 20.83 -19.37
C ARG A 195 13.46 19.36 -19.77
N TRP A 196 12.97 18.54 -18.85
CA TRP A 196 12.54 17.20 -19.19
C TRP A 196 11.31 17.26 -20.10
N THR A 197 11.46 16.68 -21.29
CA THR A 197 10.37 16.59 -22.26
C THR A 197 9.52 15.35 -21.98
N GLY A 198 8.28 15.38 -22.47
CA GLY A 198 7.31 14.30 -22.25
C GLY A 198 7.81 12.94 -22.74
N GLY A 199 8.46 12.90 -23.91
CA GLY A 199 8.94 11.65 -24.51
C GLY A 199 10.00 10.92 -23.66
N TRP A 200 11.01 11.64 -23.15
CA TRP A 200 12.03 11.04 -22.29
C TRP A 200 11.46 10.61 -20.93
N THR A 201 10.51 11.38 -20.39
CA THR A 201 9.86 11.04 -19.13
C THR A 201 9.01 9.77 -19.26
N PHE A 202 8.28 9.64 -20.36
CA PHE A 202 7.52 8.44 -20.69
C PHE A 202 8.42 7.20 -20.74
N ILE A 203 9.55 7.28 -21.46
CA ILE A 203 10.51 6.18 -21.55
C ILE A 203 11.06 5.83 -20.16
N GLY A 204 11.51 6.82 -19.39
CA GLY A 204 12.07 6.58 -18.06
C GLY A 204 11.08 5.91 -17.10
N VAL A 205 9.87 6.44 -17.01
CA VAL A 205 8.80 5.89 -16.16
C VAL A 205 8.42 4.47 -16.58
N THR A 206 8.33 4.22 -17.89
CA THR A 206 8.00 2.90 -18.43
C THR A 206 9.09 1.88 -18.13
N LEU A 207 10.36 2.23 -18.33
CA LEU A 207 11.49 1.34 -18.05
C LEU A 207 11.58 0.98 -16.57
N ILE A 208 11.38 1.95 -15.67
CA ILE A 208 11.38 1.69 -14.22
C ILE A 208 10.18 0.82 -13.84
N GLY A 209 9.00 1.09 -14.43
CA GLY A 209 7.80 0.27 -14.20
C GLY A 209 7.99 -1.18 -14.63
N ILE A 210 8.56 -1.42 -15.82
CA ILE A 210 8.90 -2.77 -16.31
C ILE A 210 9.90 -3.45 -15.39
N PHE A 211 10.96 -2.75 -14.98
CA PHE A 211 11.98 -3.31 -14.10
C PHE A 211 11.42 -3.70 -12.73
N LEU A 212 10.57 -2.85 -12.14
CA LEU A 212 9.91 -3.15 -10.86
C LEU A 212 8.90 -4.29 -10.98
N GLY A 213 8.14 -4.35 -12.08
CA GLY A 213 7.19 -5.44 -12.33
C GLY A 213 7.85 -6.80 -12.61
N LEU A 214 9.13 -6.82 -12.98
CA LEU A 214 9.91 -8.06 -13.12
C LEU A 214 10.56 -8.50 -11.80
N ALA A 215 10.62 -7.62 -10.79
CA ALA A 215 11.26 -7.89 -9.50
C ALA A 215 10.27 -8.30 -8.40
N SER A 216 8.98 -8.21 -8.67
CA SER A 216 7.86 -8.66 -7.83
C SER A 216 7.34 -10.01 -8.26
#